data_AF-A0A3D0HLZ5-F1
#
_entry.id   AF-A0A3D0HLZ5-F1
#
_cell.length_a   1.000
_cell.length_b   1.000
_cell.length_c   1.000
_cell.angle_alpha   90.00
_cell.angle_beta   90.00
_cell.angle_gamma   90.00
#
_symmetry.space_group_name_H-M   'P 1'
#
loop_
_entity.id
_entity.type
_entity.pdbx_description
1 polymer ?
#
loop_
_entity_poly.entity_id
_entity_poly.type
_entity_poly.pdbx_seq_one_letter_code
_entity_poly.pdbx_strand_id
1 'polypeptide(L)'
;GCNRLIQQGAFLVTKPADIIQYYETNGVLVRRKRTKNLAKIKVSLESEEKMVYASLSLEPKDINCIAKETMLPMAVLVRQLLSLQKRGLVKEIGKNNYIKI
;
A
#
# COMPACT_ATOMS: atom_id res chain seq x y z
N GLY A 1 24.75 -19.46 26.84
CA GLY A 1 24.10 -20.49 25.99
C GLY A 1 22.59 -20.36 26.05
N CYS A 2 21.86 -21.01 25.14
CA CYS A 2 20.41 -20.89 25.02
C CYS A 2 19.66 -21.11 26.36
N ASN A 3 20.05 -22.14 27.11
CA ASN A 3 19.45 -22.45 28.42
C ASN A 3 19.54 -21.30 29.42
N ARG A 4 20.65 -20.53 29.39
CA ARG A 4 20.83 -19.36 30.26
C ARG A 4 19.93 -18.18 29.86
N LEU A 5 19.66 -18.02 28.57
CA LEU A 5 18.74 -16.97 28.08
C LEU A 5 17.31 -17.27 28.51
N ILE A 6 16.88 -18.54 28.42
CA ILE A 6 15.56 -18.97 28.88
C ILE A 6 15.42 -18.74 30.40
N GLN A 7 16.46 -19.06 31.18
CA GLN A 7 16.50 -18.76 32.63
C GLN A 7 16.41 -17.25 32.93
N GLN A 8 16.88 -16.40 32.03
CA GLN A 8 16.82 -14.93 32.14
C GLN A 8 15.47 -14.35 31.66
N GLY A 9 14.50 -15.19 31.31
CA GLY A 9 13.18 -14.77 30.86
C GLY A 9 13.03 -14.63 29.35
N ALA A 10 13.98 -15.15 28.56
CA ALA A 10 13.78 -15.23 27.11
C ALA A 10 12.64 -16.20 26.77
N PHE A 11 11.86 -15.83 25.75
CA PHE A 11 10.74 -16.63 25.28
C PHE A 11 11.23 -17.94 24.62
N LEU A 12 10.62 -19.07 24.99
CA LEU A 12 10.93 -20.38 24.43
C LEU A 12 10.32 -20.50 23.03
N VAL A 13 11.15 -20.78 22.03
CA VAL A 13 10.73 -20.94 20.64
C VAL A 13 11.05 -22.36 20.19
N THR A 14 10.02 -23.11 19.80
CA THR A 14 10.15 -24.47 19.25
C THR A 14 9.90 -24.52 17.76
N LYS A 15 9.09 -23.58 17.26
CA LYS A 15 8.74 -23.42 15.85
C LYS A 15 8.81 -21.94 15.45
N PRO A 16 9.03 -21.62 14.17
CA PRO A 16 9.03 -20.23 13.69
C PRO A 16 7.74 -19.47 14.01
N ALA A 17 6.60 -20.18 14.09
CA ALA A 17 5.30 -19.59 14.43
C ALA A 17 5.25 -18.98 15.84
N ASP A 18 5.99 -19.55 16.80
CA ASP A 18 5.98 -19.11 18.20
C ASP A 18 6.53 -17.67 18.33
N ILE A 19 7.50 -17.32 17.47
CA ILE A 19 8.07 -15.97 17.39
C ILE A 19 7.00 -14.95 16.99
N ILE A 20 6.23 -15.27 15.95
CA ILE A 20 5.18 -14.38 15.42
C ILE A 20 4.12 -14.18 16.49
N GLN A 21 3.66 -15.26 17.14
CA GLN A 21 2.66 -15.20 18.19
C GLN A 21 3.14 -14.37 19.39
N TYR A 22 4.40 -14.51 19.79
CA TYR A 22 4.99 -13.71 20.88
C TYR A 22 4.90 -12.21 20.58
N TYR A 23 5.29 -11.79 19.38
CA TYR A 23 5.25 -10.37 19.04
C TYR A 23 3.81 -9.85 18.78
N GLU A 24 2.89 -10.70 18.30
CA GLU A 24 1.47 -10.35 18.16
C GLU A 24 0.81 -10.15 19.53
N THR A 25 1.08 -11.04 20.49
CA THR A 25 0.48 -10.99 21.84
C THR A 25 1.04 -9.83 22.66
N ASN A 26 2.33 -9.53 22.52
CA ASN A 26 2.98 -8.42 23.22
C ASN A 26 2.76 -7.05 22.54
N GLY A 27 1.91 -6.96 21.52
CA GLY A 27 1.54 -5.69 20.86
C GLY A 27 2.68 -5.02 20.07
N VAL A 28 3.85 -5.65 19.97
CA VAL A 28 5.02 -5.15 19.24
C VAL A 28 4.80 -5.29 17.73
N LEU A 29 4.20 -6.39 17.30
CA LEU A 29 3.56 -6.46 16.00
C LEU A 29 2.21 -5.77 16.13
N VAL A 30 2.23 -4.43 16.11
CA VAL A 30 1.10 -3.71 15.53
C VAL A 30 0.97 -4.31 14.15
N ARG A 31 -0.01 -5.21 13.99
CA ARG A 31 -0.44 -5.67 12.69
C ARG A 31 -0.79 -4.37 12.00
N ARG A 32 0.15 -3.83 11.21
CA ARG A 32 -0.19 -3.16 9.97
C ARG A 32 -1.03 -4.24 9.31
N LYS A 33 -2.33 -4.18 9.57
CA LYS A 33 -3.33 -4.58 8.62
C LYS A 33 -2.91 -3.71 7.44
N ARG A 34 -1.93 -4.18 6.65
CA ARG A 34 -2.01 -4.17 5.20
C ARG A 34 -3.29 -4.90 4.99
N THR A 35 -4.34 -4.12 5.13
CA THR A 35 -5.68 -4.47 4.84
C THR A 35 -5.56 -5.19 3.54
N LYS A 36 -6.08 -6.41 3.51
CA LYS A 36 -6.48 -7.10 2.28
C LYS A 36 -7.57 -6.28 1.56
N ASN A 37 -7.42 -4.96 1.51
CA ASN A 37 -8.21 -4.00 0.74
C ASN A 37 -7.83 -4.07 -0.73
N LEU A 38 -6.79 -4.82 -1.13
CA LEU A 38 -6.63 -5.19 -2.54
C LEU A 38 -7.83 -6.00 -3.06
N ALA A 39 -8.51 -6.79 -2.21
CA ALA A 39 -9.68 -7.58 -2.61
C ALA A 39 -11.04 -6.86 -2.45
N LYS A 40 -11.07 -5.73 -1.72
CA LYS A 40 -12.26 -4.89 -1.51
C LYS A 40 -12.16 -3.48 -2.07
N ILE A 41 -11.20 -3.21 -2.96
CA ILE A 41 -11.38 -2.17 -4.01
C ILE A 41 -12.35 -2.70 -5.11
N LYS A 42 -13.40 -3.37 -4.66
CA LYS A 42 -14.71 -3.40 -5.33
C LYS A 42 -15.56 -2.20 -4.88
N VAL A 43 -14.95 -1.21 -4.22
CA VAL A 43 -15.49 0.16 -4.22
C VAL A 43 -15.42 0.64 -5.66
N SER A 44 -16.54 0.53 -6.35
CA SER A 44 -17.04 1.35 -7.47
C SER A 44 -16.19 2.57 -7.86
N LEU A 45 -14.96 2.35 -8.26
CA LEU A 45 -14.22 3.28 -9.10
C LEU A 45 -14.83 3.10 -10.49
N GLU A 46 -15.22 4.22 -11.11
CA GLU A 46 -15.49 4.25 -12.56
C GLU A 46 -14.34 3.52 -13.28
N SER A 47 -14.63 2.75 -14.32
CA SER A 47 -13.62 1.92 -15.02
C SER A 47 -12.33 2.69 -15.32
N GLU A 48 -12.45 3.99 -15.59
CA GLU A 48 -11.37 4.94 -15.83
C GLU A 48 -10.47 5.20 -14.60
N GLU A 49 -11.03 5.41 -13.40
CA GLU A 49 -10.24 5.62 -12.17
C GLU A 49 -9.38 4.40 -11.84
N LYS A 50 -9.89 3.18 -12.09
CA LYS A 50 -9.12 1.95 -11.92
C LYS A 50 -7.97 1.86 -12.91
N MET A 51 -8.21 2.24 -14.17
CA MET A 51 -7.16 2.26 -15.19
C MET A 51 -6.04 3.23 -14.82
N VAL A 52 -6.38 4.45 -14.39
CA VAL A 52 -5.39 5.44 -13.92
C VAL A 52 -4.62 4.90 -12.72
N TYR A 53 -5.31 4.34 -11.71
CA TYR A 53 -4.65 3.76 -10.54
C TYR A 53 -3.77 2.54 -10.86
N ALA A 54 -4.11 1.76 -11.88
CA ALA A 54 -3.31 0.61 -12.33
C ALA A 54 -2.06 1.03 -13.10
N SER A 55 -2.13 2.13 -13.86
CA SER A 55 -0.98 2.70 -14.58
C SER A 55 0.08 3.34 -13.67
N LEU A 56 -0.29 3.65 -12.42
CA LEU A 56 0.57 4.24 -11.40
C LEU A 56 1.34 3.17 -10.60
N SER A 57 2.63 3.42 -10.38
CA SER A 57 3.55 2.58 -9.62
C SER A 57 4.09 3.30 -8.38
N LEU A 58 4.99 2.64 -7.63
CA LEU A 58 5.77 3.30 -6.57
C LEU A 58 6.78 4.33 -7.11
N GLU A 59 7.04 4.31 -8.41
CA GLU A 59 7.92 5.25 -9.10
C GLU A 59 7.14 6.48 -9.60
N PRO A 60 7.72 7.69 -9.51
CA PRO A 60 7.09 8.91 -9.98
C PRO A 60 6.86 8.86 -11.49
N LYS A 61 5.60 9.06 -11.90
CA LYS A 61 5.19 9.00 -13.30
C LYS A 61 4.59 10.33 -13.76
N ASP A 62 5.04 10.82 -14.91
CA ASP A 62 4.53 12.07 -15.50
C ASP A 62 3.09 11.90 -16.00
N ILE A 63 2.27 12.92 -15.81
CA ILE A 63 0.87 12.98 -16.22
C ILE A 63 0.70 12.68 -17.72
N ASN A 64 1.65 13.10 -18.56
CA ASN A 64 1.64 12.83 -19.99
C ASN A 64 1.84 11.34 -20.32
N CYS A 65 2.68 10.65 -19.56
CA CYS A 65 2.89 9.21 -19.72
C CYS A 65 1.65 8.43 -19.29
N ILE A 66 1.02 8.83 -18.18
CA ILE A 66 -0.22 8.24 -17.69
C ILE A 66 -1.36 8.44 -18.73
N ALA A 67 -1.45 9.63 -19.32
CA ALA A 67 -2.43 9.90 -20.39
C ALA A 67 -2.23 9.02 -21.63
N LYS A 68 -0.97 8.77 -22.03
CA LYS A 68 -0.66 7.86 -23.15
C LYS A 68 -1.06 6.42 -22.85
N GLU A 69 -0.79 5.94 -21.64
CA GLU A 69 -1.07 4.55 -21.25
C GLU A 69 -2.56 4.28 -21.04
N THR A 70 -3.27 5.24 -20.47
CA THR A 70 -4.71 5.12 -20.19
C THR A 70 -5.58 5.49 -21.39
N MET A 71 -5.00 6.15 -22.41
CA MET A 71 -5.71 6.73 -23.56
C MET A 71 -6.87 7.65 -23.14
N LEU A 72 -6.75 8.28 -21.97
CA LEU A 72 -7.78 9.18 -21.45
C LEU A 72 -7.48 10.64 -21.83
N PRO A 73 -8.52 11.45 -22.09
CA PRO A 73 -8.36 12.89 -22.24
C PRO A 73 -7.78 13.50 -20.95
N MET A 74 -6.87 14.46 -21.09
CA MET A 74 -6.21 15.13 -19.96
C MET A 74 -7.20 15.70 -18.93
N ALA A 75 -8.32 16.27 -19.38
CA ALA A 75 -9.34 16.82 -18.50
C ALA A 75 -9.97 15.74 -17.59
N VAL A 76 -10.20 14.55 -18.13
CA VAL A 76 -10.75 13.40 -17.38
C VAL A 76 -9.68 12.85 -16.44
N LEU A 77 -8.45 12.67 -16.93
CA LEU A 77 -7.33 12.16 -16.15
C LEU A 77 -7.04 13.00 -14.90
N VAL A 78 -7.00 14.33 -15.03
CA VAL A 78 -6.79 15.26 -13.90
C VAL A 78 -7.91 15.12 -12.87
N ARG A 79 -9.17 14.98 -13.32
CA ARG A 79 -10.32 14.77 -12.42
C ARG A 79 -10.19 13.45 -11.65
N GLN A 80 -9.79 12.37 -12.32
CA GLN A 80 -9.58 11.07 -11.68
C GLN A 80 -8.38 11.08 -10.72
N LEU A 81 -7.27 11.72 -11.09
CA LEU A 81 -6.11 11.89 -10.20
C LEU A 81 -6.48 12.68 -8.93
N LEU A 82 -7.27 13.75 -9.07
CA LEU A 82 -7.76 14.53 -7.94
C LEU A 82 -8.66 13.70 -7.02
N SER A 83 -9.55 12.87 -7.59
CA SER A 83 -10.39 11.94 -6.82
C SER A 83 -9.54 10.93 -6.04
N LEU A 84 -8.54 10.32 -6.70
CA LEU A 84 -7.62 9.37 -6.08
C LEU A 84 -6.75 10.01 -4.98
N GLN A 85 -6.33 11.27 -5.17
CA GLN A 85 -5.59 12.03 -4.18
C GLN A 85 -6.45 12.35 -2.94
N LYS A 86 -7.71 12.76 -3.14
CA LYS A 86 -8.67 12.96 -2.03
C LYS A 86 -8.91 11.68 -1.22
N ARG A 87 -8.85 10.51 -1.87
CA ARG A 87 -8.95 9.20 -1.22
C ARG A 87 -7.66 8.74 -0.54
N GLY A 88 -6.56 9.48 -0.69
CA GLY A 88 -5.26 9.12 -0.13
C GLY A 88 -4.60 7.91 -0.81
N LEU A 89 -4.96 7.63 -2.07
CA LEU A 89 -4.42 6.50 -2.85
C LEU A 89 -3.23 6.91 -3.74
N VAL A 90 -3.12 8.19 -4.06
CA VAL A 90 -2.11 8.75 -4.97
C VAL A 90 -1.54 10.03 -4.36
N LYS A 91 -0.24 10.28 -4.56
CA LYS A 91 0.46 11.49 -4.12
C LYS A 91 1.17 12.15 -5.28
N GLU A 92 1.11 13.48 -5.35
CA GLU A 92 2.00 14.27 -6.20
C GLU A 92 3.33 14.51 -5.47
N ILE A 93 4.45 14.13 -6.08
CA ILE A 93 5.81 14.34 -5.52
C ILE A 93 6.46 15.61 -6.10
N GLY A 94 6.09 15.98 -7.32
CA GLY A 94 6.57 17.18 -8.01
C GLY A 94 5.64 17.54 -9.15
N LYS A 95 5.89 18.66 -9.82
CA LYS A 95 5.02 19.18 -10.88
C LYS A 95 4.70 18.09 -11.90
N ASN A 96 3.42 17.72 -12.00
CA ASN A 96 2.89 16.68 -12.89
C ASN A 96 3.38 15.24 -12.64
N ASN A 97 4.02 14.95 -11.51
CA ASN A 97 4.57 13.62 -11.18
C ASN A 97 3.83 12.97 -10.03
N TYR A 98 3.22 11.81 -10.30
CA TYR A 98 2.35 11.09 -9.36
C TYR A 98 2.92 9.72 -8.97
N ILE A 99 2.71 9.33 -7.71
CA ILE A 99 3.00 7.99 -7.18
C ILE A 99 1.78 7.37 -6.50
N LYS A 100 1.79 6.05 -6.39
CA LYS A 100 0.84 5.28 -5.60
C LYS A 100 1.23 5.24 -4.11
N ILE A 101 0.25 5.41 -3.21
CA ILE A 101 0.40 5.27 -1.75
C ILE A 101 -0.11 3.91 -1.28
#